data_AF-A0A085ZZA8-F1
#
_entry.id   AF-A0A085ZZA8-F1
#
_cell.length_a   1.000
_cell.length_b   1.000
_cell.length_c   1.000
_cell.angle_alpha   90.00
_cell.angle_beta   90.00
_cell.angle_gamma   90.00
#
_symmetry.space_group_name_H-M   'P 1'
#
loop_
_entity.id
_entity.type
_entity.pdbx_description
1 polymer ?
#
loop_
_entity_poly.entity_id
_entity_poly.type
_entity_poly.pdbx_seq_one_letter_code
_entity_poly.pdbx_strand_id
1 'polypeptide(L)'
;MIINYRYLIPEGNDYKIKNFISLHHVVFVAWWLAGIAMTVYSTYLKTAMTIIAFTSLILILMLLKSSKNRIIPSEKIINIDTGVWRKAPIQYSFSDFDGFELQTVYYLRIPLNTELHGRFINANGKINRHLLGQSFGKRCMQQLCNELEEFLKP
;
A
#
# COMPACT_ATOMS: atom_id res chain seq x y z
N MET A 1 15.77 19.34 14.85
CA MET A 1 14.35 18.97 15.09
C MET A 1 14.25 17.47 14.83
N ILE A 2 14.02 16.64 15.85
CA ILE A 2 13.94 15.18 15.66
C ILE A 2 12.56 14.89 15.10
N ILE A 3 12.47 14.69 13.79
CA ILE A 3 11.23 14.37 13.09
C ILE A 3 10.97 12.89 13.34
N ASN A 4 9.85 12.60 14.01
CA ASN A 4 9.43 11.24 14.30
C ASN A 4 8.67 10.71 13.07
N TYR A 5 9.38 10.01 12.18
CA TYR A 5 8.78 9.39 11.01
C TYR A 5 7.72 8.38 11.44
N ARG A 6 6.45 8.61 11.07
CA ARG A 6 5.34 7.78 11.53
C ARG A 6 5.04 6.65 10.56
N TYR A 7 5.37 6.85 9.29
CA TYR A 7 5.01 5.94 8.19
C TYR A 7 6.22 5.29 7.52
N LEU A 8 7.42 5.82 7.76
CA LEU A 8 8.69 5.15 7.46
C LEU A 8 9.18 4.39 8.69
N ILE A 9 9.22 3.06 8.61
CA ILE A 9 9.70 2.20 9.68
C ILE A 9 11.21 1.97 9.46
N PRO A 10 12.09 2.39 10.38
CA PRO A 10 13.52 2.14 10.26
C PRO A 10 13.82 0.63 10.41
N GLU A 11 14.50 0.05 9.42
CA GLU A 11 15.04 -1.31 9.42
C GLU A 11 16.57 -1.23 9.19
N GLY A 12 17.33 -0.98 10.27
CA GLY A 12 18.78 -0.80 10.18
C GLY A 12 19.14 0.52 9.48
N ASN A 13 19.81 0.43 8.32
CA ASN A 13 20.15 1.59 7.48
C ASN A 13 19.06 1.91 6.43
N ASP A 14 18.03 1.08 6.32
CA ASP A 14 16.95 1.22 5.34
C ASP A 14 15.65 1.70 5.99
N TYR A 15 14.76 2.27 5.19
CA TYR A 15 13.41 2.63 5.61
C TYR A 15 12.37 1.83 4.84
N LYS A 16 11.48 1.17 5.57
CA LYS A 16 10.35 0.43 5.01
C LYS A 16 9.09 1.29 5.04
N ILE A 17 8.38 1.35 3.91
CA ILE A 17 7.07 2.03 3.86
C ILE A 17 6.05 1.16 4.60
N LYS A 18 5.34 1.76 5.56
CA LYS A 18 4.30 1.08 6.33
C LYS A 18 3.16 0.62 5.42
N ASN A 19 2.64 -0.58 5.67
CA ASN A 19 1.40 -1.04 5.06
C ASN A 19 0.20 -0.32 5.68
N PHE A 20 -0.70 0.19 4.84
CA PHE A 20 -1.91 0.87 5.28
C PHE A 20 -3.14 0.02 4.98
N ILE A 21 -4.18 0.22 5.80
CA ILE A 21 -5.48 -0.39 5.58
C ILE A 21 -6.13 0.32 4.37
N SER A 22 -6.30 -0.42 3.28
CA SER A 22 -7.06 -0.02 2.09
C SER A 22 -8.54 -0.43 2.21
N LEU A 23 -9.42 0.24 1.45
CA LEU A 23 -10.86 -0.07 1.35
C LEU A 23 -11.15 -1.57 1.22
N HIS A 24 -10.37 -2.28 0.41
CA HIS A 24 -10.58 -3.71 0.16
C HIS A 24 -10.53 -4.52 1.46
N HIS A 25 -9.66 -4.17 2.41
CA HIS A 25 -9.61 -4.83 3.72
C HIS A 25 -10.92 -4.65 4.49
N VAL A 26 -11.47 -3.43 4.49
CA VAL A 26 -12.75 -3.11 5.15
C VAL A 26 -13.89 -3.90 4.51
N VAL A 27 -13.91 -3.97 3.17
CA VAL A 27 -14.91 -4.72 2.41
C VAL A 27 -14.85 -6.22 2.73
N PHE A 28 -13.66 -6.82 2.73
CA PHE A 28 -13.52 -8.25 3.04
C PHE A 28 -13.87 -8.59 4.49
N VAL A 29 -13.56 -7.71 5.45
CA VAL A 29 -14.00 -7.88 6.85
C VAL A 29 -15.52 -7.78 6.96
N ALA A 30 -16.16 -6.84 6.26
CA ALA A 30 -17.62 -6.73 6.25
C ALA A 30 -18.28 -7.98 5.65
N TRP A 31 -17.75 -8.52 4.56
CA TRP A 31 -18.22 -9.78 3.97
C TRP A 31 -18.05 -10.98 4.90
N TRP A 32 -16.94 -11.03 5.64
CA TRP A 32 -16.70 -12.06 6.64
C TRP A 32 -17.76 -12.00 7.76
N LEU A 33 -18.06 -10.80 8.28
CA LEU A 33 -19.11 -10.57 9.26
C LEU A 33 -20.50 -10.91 8.72
N ALA A 34 -20.79 -10.59 7.45
CA ALA A 34 -22.03 -10.99 6.80
C ALA A 34 -22.17 -12.52 6.75
N GLY A 35 -21.08 -13.24 6.49
CA GLY A 35 -21.04 -14.69 6.58
C GLY A 35 -21.44 -15.21 7.97
N ILE A 36 -20.93 -14.59 9.04
CA ILE A 36 -21.30 -14.94 10.43
C ILE A 36 -22.76 -14.62 10.72
N ALA A 37 -23.26 -13.47 10.28
CA ALA A 37 -24.68 -13.15 10.44
C ALA A 37 -25.56 -14.19 9.74
N MET A 38 -25.16 -14.66 8.55
CA MET A 38 -25.88 -15.72 7.84
C MET A 38 -25.83 -17.07 8.56
N THR A 39 -24.78 -17.41 9.31
CA THR A 39 -24.78 -18.66 10.09
C THR A 39 -25.78 -18.64 11.25
N VAL A 40 -26.03 -17.46 11.83
CA VAL A 40 -26.94 -17.29 12.98
C VAL A 40 -28.39 -17.11 12.54
N TYR A 41 -28.63 -16.32 11.48
CA TYR A 41 -29.97 -15.84 11.13
C TYR A 41 -30.56 -16.47 9.85
N SER A 42 -29.86 -17.39 9.19
CA SER A 42 -30.31 -17.97 7.92
C SER A 42 -30.22 -19.49 7.91
N THR A 43 -31.08 -20.14 7.12
CA THR A 43 -31.05 -21.58 6.86
C THR A 43 -29.95 -21.97 5.86
N TYR A 44 -29.31 -21.00 5.19
CA TYR A 44 -28.26 -21.22 4.20
C TYR A 44 -26.86 -21.42 4.83
N LEU A 45 -26.74 -22.37 5.76
CA LEU A 45 -25.48 -22.66 6.46
C LEU A 45 -24.32 -22.98 5.50
N LYS A 46 -24.58 -23.74 4.43
CA LYS A 46 -23.56 -24.09 3.44
C LYS A 46 -22.98 -22.83 2.77
N THR A 47 -23.85 -21.92 2.34
CA THR A 47 -23.44 -20.65 1.71
C THR A 47 -22.66 -19.77 2.68
N ALA A 48 -23.13 -19.67 3.93
CA ALA A 48 -22.46 -18.90 4.97
C ALA A 48 -21.04 -19.41 5.24
N MET A 49 -20.87 -20.74 5.37
CA MET A 49 -19.56 -21.38 5.54
C MET A 49 -18.64 -21.12 4.35
N THR A 50 -19.15 -21.17 3.11
CA THR A 50 -18.36 -20.85 1.91
C THR A 50 -17.88 -19.40 1.91
N ILE A 51 -18.76 -18.45 2.25
CA ILE A 51 -18.41 -17.03 2.34
C ILE A 51 -17.33 -16.83 3.39
N ILE A 52 -17.49 -17.39 4.59
CA ILE A 52 -16.50 -17.28 5.68
C ILE A 52 -15.16 -17.87 5.25
N ALA A 53 -15.16 -19.08 4.68
CA ALA A 53 -13.92 -19.76 4.27
C ALA A 53 -13.18 -18.96 3.19
N PHE A 54 -13.90 -18.50 2.17
CA PHE A 54 -13.31 -17.76 1.06
C PHE A 54 -12.78 -16.38 1.48
N THR A 55 -13.56 -15.64 2.26
CA THR A 55 -13.14 -14.33 2.78
C THR A 55 -11.98 -14.45 3.78
N SER A 56 -11.96 -15.48 4.63
CA SER A 56 -10.83 -15.76 5.53
C SER A 56 -9.55 -16.04 4.73
N LEU A 57 -9.63 -16.86 3.68
CA LEU A 57 -8.48 -17.14 2.81
C LEU A 57 -7.93 -15.86 2.19
N ILE A 58 -8.79 -15.00 1.65
CA ILE A 58 -8.36 -13.72 1.07
C ILE A 58 -7.72 -12.82 2.12
N LEU A 59 -8.31 -12.70 3.32
CA LEU A 59 -7.76 -11.87 4.40
C LEU A 59 -6.37 -12.37 4.83
N ILE A 60 -6.17 -13.69 4.94
CA ILE A 60 -4.86 -14.28 5.24
C ILE A 60 -3.84 -13.95 4.14
N LEU A 61 -4.22 -14.11 2.87
CA LEU A 61 -3.35 -13.78 1.74
C LEU A 61 -2.99 -12.29 1.70
N MET A 62 -3.92 -11.41 2.09
CA MET A 62 -3.65 -9.97 2.21
C MET A 62 -2.66 -9.65 3.33
N LEU A 63 -2.78 -10.30 4.50
CA LEU A 63 -1.86 -10.11 5.62
C LEU A 63 -0.45 -10.63 5.32
N LEU A 64 -0.35 -11.73 4.55
CA LEU A 64 0.93 -12.29 4.11
C LEU A 64 1.63 -11.39 3.06
N LYS A 65 0.91 -10.49 2.40
CA LYS A 65 1.47 -9.51 1.46
C LYS A 65 2.19 -8.39 2.22
N SER A 66 3.38 -8.70 2.74
CA SER A 66 4.31 -7.70 3.28
C SER A 66 4.83 -6.87 2.11
N SER A 67 4.54 -5.56 2.09
CA SER A 67 5.15 -4.66 1.11
C SER A 67 6.66 -4.67 1.34
N LYS A 68 7.42 -4.97 0.30
CA LYS A 68 8.90 -4.88 0.34
C LYS A 68 9.40 -3.55 -0.23
N ASN A 69 8.53 -2.52 -0.32
CA ASN A 69 8.95 -1.19 -0.71
C ASN A 69 9.92 -0.65 0.34
N ARG A 70 11.17 -0.43 -0.08
CA ARG A 70 12.28 0.00 0.77
C ARG A 70 13.00 1.18 0.15
N ILE A 71 13.46 2.08 1.00
CA ILE A 71 14.26 3.23 0.61
C ILE A 71 15.61 3.03 1.26
N ILE A 72 16.67 3.03 0.46
CA ILE A 72 18.07 2.87 0.87
C ILE A 72 18.73 4.25 0.71
N PRO A 73 18.81 5.05 1.78
CA PRO A 73 19.31 6.43 1.73
C PRO A 73 20.80 6.49 1.38
N SER A 74 21.58 5.55 1.94
CA SER A 74 23.03 5.47 1.78
C SER A 74 23.45 5.26 0.34
N GLU A 75 22.65 4.55 -0.44
CA GLU A 75 22.92 4.22 -1.84
C GLU A 75 22.14 5.12 -2.81
N LYS A 76 21.24 5.98 -2.30
CA LYS A 76 20.30 6.79 -3.10
C LYS A 76 19.44 5.93 -4.04
N ILE A 77 18.93 4.80 -3.52
CA ILE A 77 18.12 3.84 -4.27
C ILE A 77 16.74 3.66 -3.62
N ILE A 78 15.70 3.56 -4.45
CA ILE A 78 14.35 3.15 -4.06
C ILE A 78 14.09 1.75 -4.63
N ASN A 79 13.87 0.79 -3.74
CA ASN A 79 13.45 -0.57 -4.07
C ASN A 79 11.93 -0.66 -4.03
N ILE A 80 11.34 -0.94 -5.19
CA ILE A 80 9.90 -1.04 -5.37
C ILE A 80 9.53 -2.51 -5.56
N ASP A 81 8.72 -3.01 -4.63
CA ASP A 81 8.12 -4.33 -4.73
C ASP A 81 6.96 -4.29 -5.72
N THR A 82 7.09 -5.05 -6.80
CA THR A 82 6.01 -5.22 -7.79
C THR A 82 4.93 -6.18 -7.32
N GLY A 83 5.11 -6.83 -6.16
CA GLY A 83 4.15 -7.79 -5.61
C GLY A 83 4.06 -9.08 -6.44
N VAL A 84 4.95 -9.28 -7.41
CA VAL A 84 5.03 -10.49 -8.22
C VAL A 84 5.84 -11.55 -7.47
N TRP A 85 5.22 -12.69 -7.22
CA TRP A 85 5.86 -13.80 -6.51
C TRP A 85 7.17 -14.20 -7.20
N ARG A 86 8.26 -14.28 -6.42
CA ARG A 86 9.63 -14.61 -6.83
C ARG A 86 10.35 -13.59 -7.74
N LYS A 87 9.79 -12.41 -8.00
CA LYS A 87 10.56 -11.34 -8.66
C LYS A 87 11.30 -10.49 -7.62
N ALA A 88 12.52 -10.12 -7.95
CA ALA A 88 13.27 -9.13 -7.17
C ALA A 88 12.56 -7.77 -7.26
N PRO A 89 12.64 -6.93 -6.20
CA PRO A 89 12.19 -5.55 -6.26
C PRO A 89 12.89 -4.81 -7.41
N ILE A 90 12.16 -3.93 -8.10
CA ILE A 90 12.76 -3.06 -9.11
C ILE A 90 13.51 -1.95 -8.37
N GLN A 91 14.77 -1.73 -8.74
CA GLN A 91 15.60 -0.70 -8.15
C GLN A 91 15.56 0.55 -9.04
N TYR A 92 15.36 1.71 -8.43
CA TYR A 92 15.42 3.01 -9.08
C TYR A 92 16.42 3.91 -8.35
N SER A 93 17.26 4.62 -9.10
CA SER A 93 18.13 5.66 -8.56
C SER A 93 17.32 6.92 -8.23
N PHE A 94 17.74 7.69 -7.23
CA PHE A 94 17.14 9.00 -6.94
C PHE A 94 17.32 9.99 -8.09
N SER A 95 18.33 9.80 -8.97
CA SER A 95 18.51 10.61 -10.18
C SER A 95 17.36 10.50 -11.16
N ASP A 96 16.69 9.35 -11.16
CA ASP A 96 15.62 9.02 -12.10
C ASP A 96 14.25 9.43 -11.54
N PHE A 97 14.22 9.97 -10.32
CA PHE A 97 13.00 10.36 -9.63
C PHE A 97 12.50 11.72 -10.11
N ASP A 98 11.27 11.76 -10.62
CA ASP A 98 10.61 12.98 -11.12
C ASP A 98 9.68 13.61 -10.07
N GLY A 99 9.06 12.79 -9.21
CA GLY A 99 8.16 13.28 -8.19
C GLY A 99 7.14 12.25 -7.72
N PHE A 100 6.31 12.67 -6.77
CA PHE A 100 5.19 11.88 -6.28
C PHE A 100 3.88 12.30 -6.92
N GLU A 101 3.01 11.33 -7.19
CA GLU A 101 1.67 11.55 -7.71
C GLU A 101 0.67 10.89 -6.74
N LEU A 102 -0.22 11.71 -6.19
CA LEU A 102 -1.24 11.25 -5.25
C LEU A 102 -2.59 11.18 -5.97
N GLN A 103 -3.06 9.96 -6.21
CA GLN A 103 -4.32 9.71 -6.89
C GLN A 103 -5.38 9.35 -5.85
N THR A 104 -6.48 10.09 -5.84
CA THR A 104 -7.62 9.82 -4.94
C THR A 104 -8.87 9.50 -5.73
N VAL A 105 -9.47 8.34 -5.46
CA VAL A 105 -10.78 7.95 -5.99
C VAL A 105 -11.86 8.38 -5.01
N TYR A 106 -12.82 9.16 -5.49
CA TYR A 106 -13.96 9.64 -4.71
C TYR A 106 -15.26 8.96 -5.14
N TYR A 107 -16.12 8.68 -4.17
CA TYR A 107 -17.52 8.34 -4.40
C TYR A 107 -18.40 9.28 -3.58
N LEU A 108 -19.30 10.01 -4.23
CA LEU A 108 -20.16 11.01 -3.59
C LEU A 108 -19.41 11.94 -2.62
N ARG A 109 -18.20 12.39 -3.02
CA ARG A 109 -17.25 13.21 -2.23
C ARG A 109 -16.53 12.52 -1.07
N ILE A 110 -16.78 11.24 -0.80
CA ILE A 110 -16.02 10.45 0.18
C ILE A 110 -14.79 9.85 -0.51
N PRO A 111 -13.56 10.09 -0.01
CA PRO A 111 -12.37 9.46 -0.57
C PRO A 111 -12.38 7.97 -0.26
N LEU A 112 -12.67 7.14 -1.26
CA LEU A 112 -12.71 5.69 -1.11
C LEU A 112 -11.31 5.08 -1.06
N ASN A 113 -10.42 5.60 -1.89
CA ASN A 113 -9.08 5.06 -2.04
C ASN A 113 -8.11 6.18 -2.38
N THR A 114 -6.98 6.25 -1.70
CA THR A 114 -5.89 7.15 -2.04
C THR A 114 -4.63 6.33 -2.26
N GLU A 115 -4.02 6.51 -3.42
CA GLU A 115 -2.81 5.84 -3.85
C GLU A 115 -1.69 6.86 -4.02
N LEU A 116 -0.52 6.52 -3.47
CA LEU A 116 0.70 7.27 -3.67
C LEU A 116 1.56 6.54 -4.69
N HIS A 117 1.84 7.20 -5.80
CA HIS A 117 2.69 6.71 -6.88
C HIS A 117 4.01 7.47 -6.91
N GLY A 118 5.12 6.76 -7.06
CA GLY A 118 6.41 7.35 -7.40
C GLY A 118 6.58 7.38 -8.91
N ARG A 119 6.98 8.53 -9.47
CA ARG A 119 7.28 8.69 -10.89
C ARG A 119 8.78 8.61 -11.11
N PHE A 120 9.17 7.74 -12.04
CA PHE A 120 10.55 7.52 -12.41
C PHE A 120 10.70 7.68 -13.92
N ILE A 121 11.62 8.54 -14.34
CA ILE A 121 11.98 8.75 -15.75
C ILE A 121 13.09 7.76 -16.09
N ASN A 122 12.81 6.83 -17.00
CA ASN A 122 13.85 5.94 -17.51
C ASN A 122 14.77 6.67 -18.50
N ALA A 123 15.96 6.12 -18.77
CA ALA A 123 16.92 6.65 -19.75
C ALA A 123 16.31 6.94 -21.15
N ASN A 124 15.22 6.25 -21.49
CA ASN A 124 14.50 6.44 -22.76
C ASN A 124 13.44 7.56 -22.72
N GLY A 125 13.40 8.38 -21.66
CA GLY A 125 12.40 9.43 -21.45
C GLY A 125 11.00 8.93 -21.08
N LYS A 126 10.82 7.61 -20.90
CA LYS A 126 9.52 7.02 -20.54
C LYS A 126 9.29 7.11 -19.03
N ILE A 127 8.15 7.68 -18.64
CA ILE A 127 7.72 7.77 -17.24
C ILE A 127 7.13 6.42 -16.81
N ASN A 128 7.74 5.80 -15.80
CA ASN A 128 7.20 4.65 -15.10
C ASN A 128 6.57 5.12 -13.79
N ARG A 129 5.34 4.67 -13.54
CA ARG A 129 4.60 4.97 -12.32
C ARG A 129 4.48 3.70 -11.50
N HIS A 130 4.88 3.79 -10.24
CA HIS A 130 4.85 2.65 -9.34
C HIS A 130 4.13 2.99 -8.05
N LEU A 131 3.26 2.08 -7.61
CA LEU A 131 2.51 2.22 -6.37
C LEU A 131 3.44 2.05 -5.17
N LEU A 132 3.61 3.11 -4.38
CA LEU A 132 4.42 3.12 -3.17
C LEU A 132 3.59 2.80 -1.92
N GLY A 133 2.34 3.25 -1.90
CA GLY A 133 1.40 3.03 -0.80
C GLY A 133 -0.03 3.30 -1.20
N GLN A 134 -0.97 2.74 -0.44
CA GLN A 134 -2.40 2.91 -0.66
C GLN A 134 -3.13 2.94 0.68
N SER A 135 -3.97 3.94 0.93
CA SER A 135 -4.78 4.00 2.16
C SER A 135 -6.23 4.40 1.91
N PHE A 136 -7.09 4.03 2.85
CA PHE A 136 -8.41 4.63 2.99
C PHE A 136 -8.25 6.09 3.48
N GLY A 137 -8.62 7.04 2.62
CA GLY A 137 -8.52 8.48 2.88
C GLY A 137 -7.18 9.13 2.52
N LYS A 138 -7.24 10.44 2.28
CA LYS A 138 -6.15 11.25 1.72
C LYS A 138 -5.03 11.60 2.71
N ARG A 139 -5.39 11.80 3.99
CA ARG A 139 -4.47 12.35 5.02
C ARG A 139 -3.23 11.49 5.24
N CYS A 140 -3.40 10.18 5.33
CA CYS A 140 -2.30 9.24 5.57
C CYS A 140 -1.30 9.22 4.40
N MET A 141 -1.78 9.12 3.15
CA MET A 141 -0.91 9.16 1.98
C MET A 141 -0.23 10.51 1.81
N GLN A 142 -0.90 11.62 2.15
CA GLN A 142 -0.28 12.93 2.08
C GLN A 142 0.83 13.11 3.12
N GLN A 143 0.64 12.60 4.34
CA GLN A 143 1.70 12.61 5.35
C GLN A 143 2.88 11.73 4.94
N LEU A 144 2.60 10.54 4.38
CA LEU A 144 3.65 9.69 3.80
C LEU A 144 4.40 10.41 2.67
N CYS A 145 3.69 11.10 1.77
CA CYS A 145 4.29 11.90 0.70
C CYS A 145 5.23 12.98 1.25
N ASN A 146 4.79 13.73 2.27
CA ASN A 146 5.62 14.75 2.90
C ASN A 146 6.86 14.16 3.58
N GLU A 147 6.71 13.04 4.31
CA GLU A 147 7.86 12.33 4.92
C GLU A 147 8.85 11.87 3.85
N LEU A 148 8.36 11.37 2.71
CA LEU A 148 9.20 10.93 1.60
C LEU A 148 9.89 12.09 0.87
N GLU A 149 9.19 13.19 0.63
CA GLU A 149 9.77 14.40 0.01
C GLU A 149 10.87 15.00 0.87
N GLU A 150 10.69 15.03 2.18
CA GLU A 150 11.71 15.51 3.11
C GLU A 150 12.93 14.59 3.11
N PHE A 151 12.71 13.29 2.96
CA PHE A 151 13.76 12.29 2.87
C PHE A 151 14.54 12.35 1.53
N LEU A 152 13.88 12.80 0.46
CA LEU A 152 14.45 12.94 -0.88
C LEU A 152 14.98 14.34 -1.18
N LYS A 153 14.77 15.31 -0.28
CA LYS A 153 15.38 16.64 -0.41
C LYS A 153 16.90 16.53 -0.27
N PRO A 154 17.67 17.22 -1.14
CA PRO A 154 19.13 17.25 -1.06
C PRO A 154 19.64 17.91 0.22
#